data_AF-A0A1I7DIJ3-F1
#
_entry.id   AF-A0A1I7DIJ3-F1
#
_cell.length_a   1.000
_cell.length_b   1.000
_cell.length_c   1.000
_cell.angle_alpha   90.00
_cell.angle_beta   90.00
_cell.angle_gamma   90.00
#
_symmetry.space_group_name_H-M   'P 1'
#
loop_
_entity.id
_entity.type
_entity.pdbx_description
1 polymer ?
#
loop_
_entity_poly.entity_id
_entity_poly.type
_entity_poly.pdbx_seq_one_letter_code
_entity_poly.pdbx_strand_id
1 'polypeptide(L)'
;MAINAEVLSAQLLFAVIAERDGWPDALFQIEACWLLACRYSLENCRSSIQLHGGIGFSAECDAHLYLLRVHLLENLGATNTQRQQTILKRAGLS
;
A
#
# COMPACT_ATOMS: atom_id res chain seq x y z
N MET A 1 12.08 -1.37 -5.40
CA MET A 1 11.54 0.00 -5.47
C MET A 1 10.76 0.27 -6.76
N ALA A 2 11.40 0.33 -7.94
CA ALA A 2 10.70 0.64 -9.19
C ALA A 2 9.57 -0.34 -9.53
N ILE A 3 9.82 -1.65 -9.45
CA ILE A 3 8.79 -2.69 -9.72
C ILE A 3 7.59 -2.52 -8.78
N ASN A 4 7.83 -2.32 -7.48
CA ASN A 4 6.78 -2.10 -6.49
C ASN A 4 5.91 -0.88 -6.83
N ALA A 5 6.52 0.21 -7.32
CA ALA A 5 5.81 1.41 -7.73
C ALA A 5 4.98 1.18 -9.01
N GLU A 6 5.53 0.43 -9.97
CA GLU A 6 4.83 0.06 -11.20
C GLU A 6 3.61 -0.83 -10.91
N VAL A 7 3.78 -1.87 -10.08
CA VAL A 7 2.67 -2.75 -9.67
C VAL A 7 1.58 -1.95 -8.96
N LEU A 8 1.95 -1.00 -8.09
CA LEU A 8 0.96 -0.13 -7.45
C LEU A 8 0.22 0.78 -8.42
N SER A 9 0.94 1.35 -9.38
CA SER A 9 0.33 2.21 -10.40
C SER A 9 -0.67 1.42 -11.24
N ALA A 10 -0.31 0.21 -11.67
CA ALA A 10 -1.20 -0.67 -12.41
C ALA A 10 -2.43 -1.08 -11.58
N GLN A 11 -2.24 -1.51 -10.33
CA GLN A 11 -3.37 -1.92 -9.47
C GLN A 11 -4.29 -0.74 -9.13
N LEU A 12 -3.73 0.46 -8.90
CA LEU A 12 -4.52 1.66 -8.64
C LEU A 12 -5.39 2.00 -9.84
N LEU A 13 -4.81 2.04 -11.05
CA LEU A 13 -5.55 2.29 -12.28
C LEU A 13 -6.64 1.24 -12.50
N PHE A 14 -6.35 -0.03 -12.22
CA PHE A 14 -7.33 -1.10 -12.33
C PHE A 14 -8.49 -0.93 -11.35
N ALA A 15 -8.20 -0.62 -10.08
CA ALA A 15 -9.22 -0.37 -9.07
C ALA A 15 -10.10 0.84 -9.43
N VAL A 16 -9.50 1.92 -9.94
CA VAL A 16 -10.21 3.12 -10.41
C VAL A 16 -11.13 2.80 -11.59
N ILE A 17 -10.66 2.02 -12.58
CA ILE A 17 -11.48 1.62 -13.72
C ILE A 17 -12.65 0.75 -13.24
N ALA A 18 -12.39 -0.24 -12.39
CA ALA A 18 -13.41 -1.13 -11.87
C ALA A 18 -14.49 -0.35 -11.07
N GLU A 19 -14.08 0.62 -10.25
CA GLU A 19 -15.00 1.49 -9.51
C GLU A 19 -15.83 2.38 -10.45
N ARG A 20 -15.17 3.06 -11.41
CA ARG A 20 -15.83 3.94 -12.39
C ARG A 20 -16.88 3.21 -13.21
N ASP A 21 -16.57 1.99 -13.65
CA ASP A 21 -17.44 1.19 -14.52
C ASP A 21 -18.43 0.32 -13.73
N GLY A 22 -18.41 0.39 -12.40
CA GLY A 22 -19.34 -0.33 -11.54
C GLY A 22 -19.18 -1.85 -11.59
N TRP A 23 -17.96 -2.35 -11.75
CA TRP A 23 -17.71 -3.79 -11.83
C TRP A 23 -18.03 -4.48 -10.50
N PRO A 24 -18.51 -5.75 -10.53
CA PRO A 24 -18.89 -6.47 -9.31
C PRO A 24 -17.76 -6.62 -8.27
N ASP A 25 -16.50 -6.62 -8.73
CA ASP A 25 -15.31 -6.80 -7.90
C ASP A 25 -14.58 -5.49 -7.57
N ALA A 26 -15.13 -4.32 -7.91
CA ALA A 26 -14.47 -3.02 -7.68
C ALA A 26 -13.94 -2.84 -6.25
N LEU A 27 -14.77 -3.13 -5.25
CA LEU A 27 -14.38 -3.03 -3.85
C LEU A 27 -13.27 -4.04 -3.47
N PHE A 28 -13.24 -5.22 -4.08
CA PHE A 28 -12.11 -6.15 -3.90
C PHE A 28 -10.83 -5.53 -4.45
N GLN A 29 -10.88 -4.90 -5.64
CA GLN A 29 -9.71 -4.26 -6.25
C GLN A 29 -9.18 -3.07 -5.43
N ILE A 30 -10.08 -2.27 -4.85
CA ILE A 30 -9.74 -1.14 -3.98
C ILE A 30 -9.04 -1.63 -2.70
N GLU A 31 -9.61 -2.64 -2.02
CA GLU A 31 -9.00 -3.20 -0.82
C GLU A 31 -7.66 -3.88 -1.11
N ALA A 32 -7.55 -4.60 -2.23
CA ALA A 32 -6.29 -5.18 -2.68
C ALA A 32 -5.23 -4.11 -2.95
N CYS A 33 -5.62 -3.01 -3.62
CA CYS A 33 -4.75 -1.87 -3.87
C CYS A 33 -4.21 -1.28 -2.55
N TRP A 34 -5.07 -1.11 -1.54
CA TRP A 34 -4.67 -0.58 -0.24
C TRP A 34 -3.64 -1.46 0.47
N LEU A 35 -3.88 -2.77 0.53
CA LEU A 35 -2.97 -3.71 1.18
C LEU A 35 -1.61 -3.76 0.48
N LEU A 36 -1.59 -3.75 -0.86
CA LEU A 36 -0.35 -3.63 -1.62
C LEU A 36 0.34 -2.29 -1.37
N ALA A 37 -0.41 -1.19 -1.28
CA ALA A 37 0.16 0.14 -1.06
C ALA A 37 0.88 0.22 0.28
N CYS A 38 0.27 -0.29 1.35
CA CYS A 38 0.89 -0.36 2.67
C CYS A 38 2.17 -1.22 2.63
N ARG A 39 2.07 -2.44 2.09
CA ARG A 39 3.20 -3.38 2.05
C ARG A 39 4.38 -2.84 1.24
N TYR A 40 4.14 -2.44 0.00
CA TYR A 40 5.20 -2.02 -0.91
C TYR A 40 5.80 -0.67 -0.55
N SER A 41 5.02 0.25 0.01
CA SER A 41 5.55 1.50 0.54
C SER A 41 6.44 1.24 1.76
N LEU A 42 6.08 0.32 2.65
CA LEU A 42 6.90 -0.07 3.80
C LEU A 42 8.23 -0.69 3.36
N GLU A 43 8.19 -1.64 2.43
CA GLU A 43 9.38 -2.26 1.83
C GLU A 43 10.28 -1.19 1.19
N ASN A 44 9.72 -0.29 0.37
CA ASN A 44 10.47 0.77 -0.30
C ASN A 44 11.09 1.77 0.69
N CYS A 45 10.36 2.19 1.73
CA CYS A 45 10.89 3.10 2.75
C CYS A 45 12.06 2.46 3.51
N ARG A 46 11.92 1.18 3.91
CA ARG A 46 13.00 0.43 4.57
C ARG A 46 14.24 0.33 3.69
N SER A 47 14.08 -0.03 2.42
CA SER A 47 15.20 -0.06 1.47
C SER A 47 15.83 1.31 1.27
N SER A 48 15.02 2.37 1.16
CA SER A 48 15.52 3.74 1.00
C SER A 48 16.37 4.17 2.18
N ILE A 49 15.92 3.92 3.41
CA ILE A 49 16.69 4.22 4.62
C ILE A 49 18.01 3.43 4.64
N GLN A 50 17.95 2.12 4.34
CA GLN A 50 19.12 1.26 4.34
C GLN A 50 20.20 1.73 3.34
N LEU A 51 19.80 2.19 2.16
CA LEU A 51 20.71 2.71 1.13
C LEU A 51 21.46 3.97 1.58
N HIS A 52 20.84 4.81 2.42
CA HIS A 52 21.45 6.04 2.94
C HIS A 52 22.25 5.80 4.24
N GLY A 53 22.19 4.61 4.83
CA GLY A 53 22.84 4.31 6.11
C GLY A 53 22.31 5.20 7.24
N GLY A 54 23.21 5.67 8.12
CA GLY A 54 22.83 6.50 9.27
C GLY A 54 22.10 7.79 8.91
N ILE A 55 22.41 8.40 7.76
CA ILE A 55 21.75 9.63 7.29
C ILE A 55 20.27 9.38 7.00
N GLY A 56 19.88 8.17 6.59
CA GLY A 56 18.47 7.80 6.33
C GLY A 56 17.56 7.88 7.56
N PHE A 57 18.12 7.90 8.77
CA PHE A 57 17.41 8.10 10.04
C PHE A 57 17.56 9.51 10.62
N SER A 58 18.35 10.37 9.98
CA SER A 58 18.63 11.73 10.43
C SER A 58 17.66 12.74 9.81
N ALA A 59 17.57 13.94 10.40
CA ALA A 59 16.81 15.06 9.85
C ALA A 59 17.41 15.64 8.55
N GLU A 60 18.61 15.20 8.15
CA GLU A 60 19.28 15.64 6.91
C GLU A 60 18.72 14.94 5.67
N CYS A 61 17.93 13.87 5.85
CA CYS A 61 17.28 13.13 4.78
C CYS A 61 15.84 12.78 5.14
N ASP A 62 14.91 13.04 4.22
CA ASP A 62 13.47 12.82 4.43
C ASP A 62 13.05 11.33 4.43
N ALA A 63 13.99 10.39 4.24
CA ALA A 63 13.67 8.96 4.10
C ALA A 63 12.84 8.41 5.29
N HIS A 64 13.17 8.82 6.51
CA HIS A 64 12.43 8.44 7.73
C HIS A 64 11.01 9.03 7.79
N LEU A 65 10.76 10.21 7.19
CA LEU A 65 9.42 10.81 7.15
C LEU A 65 8.45 9.96 6.34
N TYR A 66 8.91 9.35 5.24
CA TYR A 66 8.08 8.44 4.45
C TYR A 66 7.72 7.18 5.24
N LEU A 67 8.63 6.65 6.07
CA LEU A 67 8.33 5.52 6.95
C LEU A 67 7.22 5.85 7.95
N LEU A 68 7.25 7.04 8.55
CA LEU A 68 6.20 7.52 9.47
C LEU A 68 4.83 7.61 8.76
N ARG A 69 4.81 8.13 7.53
CA ARG A 69 3.58 8.20 6.71
C ARG A 69 3.02 6.81 6.39
N VAL A 70 3.88 5.83 6.11
CA VAL A 70 3.42 4.46 5.86
C VAL A 70 2.77 3.86 7.11
N HIS A 71 3.33 4.07 8.29
CA HIS A 71 2.71 3.61 9.54
C HIS A 71 1.34 4.26 9.79
N LEU A 72 1.16 5.53 9.42
CA LEU A 72 -0.15 6.16 9.44
C LEU A 72 -1.12 5.46 8.49
N LEU A 73 -0.70 5.16 7.25
CA LEU A 73 -1.53 4.49 6.24
C LEU A 73 -2.02 3.12 6.72
N GLU A 74 -1.20 2.32 7.41
CA GLU A 74 -1.59 1.00 7.94
C GLU A 74 -2.75 1.07 8.95
N ASN A 75 -3.01 2.25 9.52
CA ASN A 75 -4.01 2.48 10.56
C ASN A 75 -5.14 3.43 10.12
N LEU A 76 -5.13 3.91 8.88
CA LEU A 76 -6.11 4.91 8.43
C LEU A 76 -7.43 4.23 8.00
N GLY A 77 -8.51 4.59 8.70
CA GLY A 77 -9.89 4.15 8.43
C GLY A 77 -10.20 2.72 8.91
N ALA A 78 -9.43 1.72 8.48
CA ALA A 78 -9.53 0.33 8.90
C ALA A 78 -8.14 -0.30 8.94
N THR A 79 -7.93 -1.24 9.85
CA THR A 79 -6.66 -1.96 9.96
C THR A 79 -6.46 -2.89 8.77
N ASN A 80 -5.20 -3.18 8.42
CA ASN A 80 -4.90 -4.15 7.36
C ASN A 80 -5.53 -5.53 7.61
N THR A 81 -5.67 -5.95 8.87
CA THR A 81 -6.38 -7.19 9.24
C THR A 81 -7.85 -7.15 8.86
N GLN A 82 -8.54 -6.05 9.13
CA GLN A 82 -9.95 -5.88 8.77
C GLN A 82 -10.14 -5.88 7.24
N ARG A 83 -9.25 -5.21 6.52
CA ARG A 83 -9.27 -5.17 5.04
C ARG A 83 -9.00 -6.55 4.43
N GLN A 84 -8.03 -7.28 4.96
CA GLN A 84 -7.74 -8.65 4.54
C GLN A 84 -8.94 -9.58 4.74
N GLN A 85 -9.64 -9.47 5.87
CA GLN A 85 -10.88 -10.23 6.10
C GLN A 85 -11.97 -9.87 5.07
N THR A 86 -12.12 -8.59 4.72
CA THR A 86 -13.05 -8.14 3.69
C THR A 86 -12.74 -8.76 2.33
N ILE A 87 -11.47 -8.79 1.93
CA ILE A 87 -11.03 -9.41 0.68
C ILE A 87 -11.32 -10.91 0.67
N LEU A 88 -11.00 -11.63 1.75
CA LEU A 88 -11.24 -13.07 1.84
C LEU A 88 -12.73 -13.41 1.72
N LYS A 89 -13.60 -12.65 2.40
CA LYS A 89 -15.06 -12.79 2.28
C LYS A 89 -15.55 -12.57 0.86
N ARG A 90 -15.02 -11.53 0.18
CA ARG A 90 -15.39 -11.19 -1.20
C ARG A 90 -14.86 -12.17 -2.23
N ALA A 91 -13.73 -12.82 -1.94
CA ALA A 91 -13.16 -13.88 -2.77
C ALA A 91 -13.84 -15.25 -2.56
N GLY A 92 -14.77 -15.37 -1.60
CA GLY A 92 -15.40 -16.65 -1.26
C GLY A 92 -14.48 -17.62 -0.52
N LEU A 93 -13.44 -17.10 0.15
CA LEU A 93 -12.37 -17.87 0.80
C LEU A 93 -12.50 -17.91 2.33
N SER A 94 -13.58 -17.39 2.92
CA SER A 94 -13.83 -17.36 4.37
C SER A 94 -15.27 -17.66 4.73
#